data_AF-A0A7X5DFH6-F1
#
_entry.id   AF-A0A7X5DFH6-F1
#
_cell.length_a   1.000
_cell.length_b   1.000
_cell.length_c   1.000
_cell.angle_alpha   90.00
_cell.angle_beta   90.00
_cell.angle_gamma   90.00
#
_symmetry.space_group_name_H-M   'P 1'
#
loop_
_entity.id
_entity.type
_entity.pdbx_description
1 polymer ?
#
loop_
_entity_poly.entity_id
_entity_poly.type
_entity_poly.pdbx_seq_one_letter_code
_entity_poly.pdbx_strand_id
1 'polypeptide(L)'
;ILADPSIATGAALASAAFAEIPVFGTPILVLGMCSFAYSTILGWSYYGNRCVAYLFGPKGIKPYQIVYVAVAFFGAIGVGDVVWTISDIGNALMAIPNIIVVLLLSGMIARETRHFVYEG
;
A
#
# COMPACT_ATOMS: atom_id res chain seq x y z
N ILE A 1 10.17 25.14 -9.56
CA ILE A 1 9.47 23.87 -9.25
C ILE A 1 8.04 23.83 -9.81
N LEU A 2 7.15 24.79 -9.50
CA LEU A 2 5.75 24.78 -9.99
C LEU A 2 5.57 25.10 -11.50
N ALA A 3 6.64 25.39 -12.23
CA ALA A 3 6.60 25.82 -13.63
C ALA A 3 7.49 24.98 -14.56
N ASP A 4 8.07 23.88 -14.07
CA ASP A 4 8.96 23.03 -14.86
C ASP A 4 8.22 21.76 -15.34
N PRO A 5 7.90 21.65 -16.65
CA PRO A 5 7.16 20.52 -17.20
C PRO A 5 7.99 19.23 -17.29
N SER A 6 9.29 19.24 -16.94
CA SER A 6 10.14 18.05 -16.99
C SER A 6 9.99 17.13 -15.78
N ILE A 7 9.37 17.59 -14.69
CA ILE A 7 9.14 16.79 -13.48
C ILE A 7 7.78 16.09 -13.60
N ALA A 8 7.75 14.97 -14.32
CA ALA A 8 6.53 14.20 -14.54
C ALA A 8 6.25 13.15 -13.45
N THR A 9 7.24 12.80 -12.61
CA THR A 9 7.12 11.71 -11.63
C THR A 9 7.09 12.23 -10.19
N GLY A 10 6.21 11.65 -9.36
CA GLY A 10 6.02 12.09 -7.97
C GLY A 10 7.28 11.99 -7.11
N ALA A 11 8.13 10.98 -7.36
CA ALA A 11 9.41 10.84 -6.66
C ALA A 11 10.40 11.96 -7.02
N ALA A 12 10.48 12.36 -8.29
CA ALA A 12 11.34 13.46 -8.72
C ALA A 12 10.85 14.80 -8.17
N LEU A 13 9.52 15.00 -8.08
CA LEU A 13 8.94 16.19 -7.47
C LEU A 13 9.26 16.31 -5.99
N ALA A 14 9.12 15.21 -5.23
CA ALA A 14 9.51 15.18 -3.82
C ALA A 14 11.01 15.45 -3.65
N SER A 15 11.86 14.84 -4.47
CA SER A 15 13.31 15.09 -4.43
C SER A 15 13.66 16.55 -4.72
N ALA A 16 13.02 17.18 -5.70
CA ALA A 16 13.25 18.58 -6.02
C ALA A 16 12.79 19.52 -4.89
N ALA A 17 11.64 19.22 -4.26
CA ALA A 17 11.12 20.01 -3.14
C ALA A 17 12.00 19.91 -1.89
N PHE A 18 12.50 18.72 -1.56
CA PHE A 18 13.39 18.54 -0.40
C PHE A 18 14.81 19.06 -0.65
N ALA A 19 15.25 19.17 -1.92
CA ALA A 19 16.54 19.77 -2.26
C ALA A 19 16.62 21.28 -1.95
N GLU A 20 15.47 21.97 -1.85
CA GLU A 20 15.39 23.38 -1.44
C GLU A 20 15.75 23.58 0.05
N ILE A 21 15.75 22.53 0.86
CA ILE A 21 16.15 22.58 2.27
C ILE A 21 17.65 22.26 2.38
N PRO A 22 18.52 23.24 2.66
CA PRO A 22 19.96 23.02 2.68
C PRO A 22 20.36 22.01 3.77
N VAL A 23 21.31 21.14 3.43
CA VAL A 23 21.98 20.14 4.29
C VAL A 23 21.10 18.97 4.77
N PHE A 24 19.85 19.21 5.19
CA PHE A 24 19.02 18.21 5.84
C PHE A 24 17.93 17.59 4.97
N GLY A 25 17.54 18.24 3.87
CA GLY A 25 16.39 17.82 3.07
C GLY A 25 16.55 16.48 2.34
N THR A 26 17.69 16.25 1.67
CA THR A 26 17.93 14.98 0.98
C THR A 26 18.09 13.79 1.92
N PRO A 27 18.89 13.86 3.02
CA PRO A 27 19.04 12.74 3.94
C PRO A 27 17.74 12.34 4.64
N ILE A 28 16.90 13.30 5.04
CA ILE A 28 15.62 12.99 5.70
C ILE A 28 14.63 12.35 4.72
N LEU A 29 14.60 12.81 3.46
CA LEU A 29 13.76 12.23 2.42
C LEU A 29 14.12 10.76 2.20
N VAL A 30 15.41 10.44 2.04
CA VAL A 30 15.85 9.06 1.80
C VAL A 30 15.50 8.15 2.98
N LEU A 31 15.78 8.58 4.22
CA LEU A 31 15.43 7.78 5.40
C LEU A 31 13.92 7.58 5.55
N GLY A 32 13.14 8.63 5.28
CA GLY A 32 11.68 8.57 5.29
C GLY A 32 11.13 7.63 4.21
N MET A 33 11.63 7.73 2.98
CA MET A 33 11.24 6.86 1.87
C MET A 33 11.58 5.40 2.12
N CYS A 34 12.78 5.10 2.63
CA CYS A 34 13.16 3.73 2.98
C CYS A 34 12.26 3.15 4.09
N SER A 35 11.99 3.95 5.13
CA SER A 35 11.13 3.51 6.25
C SER A 35 9.68 3.28 5.81
N PHE A 36 9.17 4.17 4.96
CA PHE A 36 7.81 4.08 4.41
C PHE A 36 7.66 2.91 3.43
N ALA A 37 8.63 2.73 2.52
CA ALA A 37 8.63 1.60 1.60
C ALA A 37 8.68 0.27 2.36
N TYR A 38 9.55 0.18 3.39
CA TYR A 38 9.67 -1.03 4.20
C TYR A 38 8.38 -1.37 4.95
N SER A 39 7.77 -0.39 5.64
CA SER A 39 6.51 -0.61 6.36
C SER A 39 5.37 -1.01 5.41
N THR A 40 5.32 -0.43 4.22
CA THR A 40 4.34 -0.77 3.19
C THR A 40 4.52 -2.21 2.71
N ILE A 41 5.74 -2.62 2.36
CA ILE A 41 6.05 -4.00 1.92
C ILE A 41 5.66 -5.02 3.00
N LEU A 42 5.96 -4.74 4.27
CA LEU A 42 5.56 -5.62 5.37
C LEU A 42 4.03 -5.71 5.53
N GLY A 43 3.32 -4.58 5.41
CA GLY A 43 1.87 -4.55 5.48
C GLY A 43 1.21 -5.40 4.39
N TRP A 44 1.63 -5.22 3.14
CA TRP A 44 1.11 -5.98 2.00
C TRP A 44 1.47 -7.47 2.07
N SER A 45 2.67 -7.82 2.57
CA SER A 45 3.04 -9.21 2.84
C SER A 45 2.09 -9.86 3.85
N TYR A 46 1.74 -9.16 4.93
CA TYR A 46 0.81 -9.66 5.94
C TYR A 46 -0.62 -9.83 5.40
N TYR A 47 -1.13 -8.85 4.64
CA TYR A 47 -2.46 -8.98 4.02
C TYR A 47 -2.52 -10.17 3.06
N GLY A 48 -1.52 -10.33 2.20
CA GLY A 48 -1.46 -11.47 1.29
C GLY A 48 -1.34 -12.82 2.02
N ASN A 49 -0.57 -12.87 3.11
CA ASN A 49 -0.52 -14.07 3.97
C ASN A 49 -1.91 -14.47 4.48
N ARG A 50 -2.76 -13.50 4.86
CA ARG A 50 -4.12 -13.78 5.32
C ARG A 50 -5.02 -14.27 4.17
N CYS A 51 -4.92 -13.65 3.00
CA CYS A 51 -5.65 -14.10 1.81
C CYS A 51 -5.27 -15.53 1.40
N VAL A 52 -3.97 -15.84 1.40
CA VAL A 52 -3.45 -17.18 1.07
C VAL A 52 -3.85 -18.21 2.12
N ALA A 53 -3.79 -17.86 3.41
CA ALA A 53 -4.27 -18.72 4.48
C ALA A 53 -5.77 -19.04 4.34
N TYR A 54 -6.57 -18.06 3.89
CA TYR A 54 -7.99 -18.24 3.64
C TYR A 54 -8.26 -19.14 2.42
N LEU A 55 -7.52 -18.97 1.31
CA LEU A 55 -7.73 -19.74 0.07
C LEU A 55 -7.13 -21.16 0.11
N PHE A 56 -5.89 -21.29 0.58
CA PHE A 56 -5.07 -22.51 0.46
C PHE A 56 -4.71 -23.13 1.82
N GLY A 57 -5.20 -22.54 2.91
CA GLY A 57 -4.87 -22.96 4.26
C GLY A 57 -3.45 -22.57 4.70
N PRO A 58 -3.06 -22.93 5.93
CA PRO A 58 -1.81 -22.48 6.56
C PRO A 58 -0.54 -23.00 5.85
N LYS A 59 -0.65 -24.06 5.04
CA LYS A 59 0.47 -24.63 4.28
C LYS A 59 0.89 -23.74 3.09
N GLY A 60 0.00 -22.88 2.58
CA GLY A 60 0.28 -21.97 1.47
C GLY A 60 1.09 -20.73 1.85
N ILE A 61 1.22 -20.42 3.15
CA ILE A 61 1.83 -19.17 3.63
C ILE A 61 3.33 -19.10 3.27
N LYS A 62 4.08 -20.16 3.58
CA LYS A 62 5.53 -20.21 3.30
C LYS A 62 5.89 -20.02 1.82
N PRO A 63 5.28 -20.77 0.87
CA PRO A 63 5.59 -20.56 -0.55
C PRO A 63 5.20 -19.15 -1.02
N TYR A 64 4.08 -18.58 -0.53
CA TYR A 64 3.72 -17.20 -0.86
C TYR A 64 4.78 -16.20 -0.40
N GLN A 65 5.30 -16.31 0.82
CA GLN A 65 6.33 -15.40 1.33
C GLN A 65 7.61 -15.43 0.48
N ILE A 66 8.02 -16.62 0.01
CA ILE A 66 9.19 -16.78 -0.86
C ILE A 66 8.96 -16.06 -2.19
N VAL A 67 7.79 -16.27 -2.81
CA VAL A 67 7.41 -15.60 -4.06
C VAL A 67 7.32 -14.09 -3.87
N TYR A 68 6.74 -13.63 -2.76
CA TYR A 68 6.59 -12.21 -2.45
C TYR A 68 7.95 -11.50 -2.36
N VAL A 69 8.93 -12.09 -1.67
CA VAL A 69 10.30 -11.54 -1.58
C VAL A 69 10.98 -11.51 -2.96
N ALA A 70 10.81 -12.56 -3.76
CA ALA A 70 11.37 -12.59 -5.12
C ALA A 70 10.76 -11.48 -6.00
N VAL A 71 9.44 -11.31 -5.97
CA VAL A 71 8.75 -10.25 -6.71
C VAL A 71 9.17 -8.87 -6.21
N ALA A 72 9.34 -8.66 -4.91
CA ALA A 72 9.83 -7.40 -4.36
C ALA A 72 11.25 -7.05 -4.87
N PHE A 73 12.12 -8.06 -4.99
CA PHE A 73 13.46 -7.88 -5.56
C PHE A 73 13.39 -7.50 -7.04
N PHE A 74 12.56 -8.18 -7.84
CA PHE A 74 12.36 -7.80 -9.24
C PHE A 74 11.72 -6.42 -9.40
N GLY A 75 10.82 -6.05 -8.47
CA GLY A 75 10.23 -4.72 -8.44
C GLY A 75 11.26 -3.60 -8.19
N ALA A 76 12.34 -3.88 -7.45
CA ALA A 76 13.41 -2.92 -7.23
C ALA A 76 14.28 -2.68 -8.49
N ILE A 77 14.35 -3.66 -9.41
CA ILE A 77 15.12 -3.56 -10.67
C ILE A 77 14.42 -2.63 -11.67
N GLY A 78 13.11 -2.43 -11.52
CA GLY A 78 12.32 -1.54 -12.36
C GLY A 78 11.00 -2.20 -12.72
N VAL A 79 9.93 -1.43 -12.56
CA VAL A 79 8.56 -1.85 -12.82
C VAL A 79 8.03 -1.04 -13.99
N GLY A 80 7.58 -1.70 -15.05
CA GLY A 80 6.93 -1.03 -16.18
C GLY A 80 5.49 -0.61 -15.86
N ASP A 81 4.94 0.31 -16.65
CA ASP A 81 3.57 0.85 -16.51
C ASP A 81 2.48 -0.23 -16.46
N VAL A 82 2.74 -1.39 -17.07
CA VAL A 82 1.84 -2.55 -17.06
C VAL A 82 1.58 -3.05 -15.63
N VAL A 83 2.59 -3.10 -14.77
CA VAL A 83 2.43 -3.61 -13.40
C VAL A 83 1.66 -2.62 -12.53
N TRP A 84 1.85 -1.31 -12.75
CA TRP A 84 1.04 -0.26 -12.12
C TRP A 84 -0.42 -0.43 -12.49
N THR A 85 -0.71 -0.61 -13.79
CA THR A 85 -2.08 -0.82 -14.29
C THR A 85 -2.71 -2.09 -13.69
N ILE A 86 -1.97 -3.20 -13.64
CA ILE A 86 -2.46 -4.45 -13.03
C ILE A 86 -2.74 -4.27 -11.54
N SER A 87 -1.87 -3.55 -10.83
CA SER A 87 -2.04 -3.28 -9.39
C SER A 87 -3.28 -2.43 -9.13
N ASP A 88 -3.52 -1.41 -9.95
CA ASP A 88 -4.70 -0.55 -9.85
C ASP A 88 -6.00 -1.32 -10.12
N ILE A 89 -6.02 -2.17 -11.14
CA ILE A 89 -7.16 -3.05 -11.43
C ILE A 89 -7.42 -4.02 -10.27
N GLY A 90 -6.37 -4.64 -9.72
CA GLY A 90 -6.48 -5.55 -8.58
C GLY A 90 -7.03 -4.87 -7.34
N ASN A 91 -6.55 -3.66 -7.03
CA ASN A 91 -7.04 -2.85 -5.91
C ASN A 91 -8.50 -2.42 -6.13
N ALA A 92 -8.88 -2.03 -7.34
CA ALA A 92 -10.26 -1.69 -7.67
C ALA A 92 -11.19 -2.89 -7.47
N LEU A 93 -10.81 -4.08 -7.95
CA LEU A 93 -11.58 -5.31 -7.78
C LEU A 93 -11.74 -5.71 -6.32
N MET A 94 -10.75 -5.43 -5.47
CA MET A 94 -10.84 -5.64 -4.02
C MET A 94 -11.74 -4.58 -3.34
N ALA A 95 -11.63 -3.32 -3.74
CA ALA A 95 -12.32 -2.20 -3.12
C ALA A 95 -13.83 -2.22 -3.39
N ILE A 96 -14.25 -2.52 -4.62
CA ILE A 96 -15.66 -2.53 -5.05
C ILE A 96 -16.55 -3.39 -4.12
N PRO A 97 -16.29 -4.69 -3.92
CA PRO A 97 -17.13 -5.53 -3.06
C PRO A 97 -17.07 -5.08 -1.59
N ASN A 98 -15.90 -4.65 -1.10
CA ASN A 98 -15.75 -4.19 0.28
C ASN A 98 -16.61 -2.95 0.56
N ILE A 99 -16.54 -1.94 -0.30
CA ILE A 99 -17.33 -0.71 -0.16
C ILE A 99 -18.84 -1.00 -0.19
N ILE A 100 -19.30 -1.85 -1.11
CA ILE A 100 -20.73 -2.24 -1.18
C ILE A 100 -21.18 -2.87 0.14
N VAL A 101 -20.39 -3.81 0.68
CA VAL A 101 -20.70 -4.50 1.92
C VAL A 101 -20.70 -3.54 3.10
N VAL A 102 -19.70 -2.66 3.22
CA VAL A 102 -19.62 -1.66 4.30
C VAL A 102 -20.81 -0.70 4.25
N LEU A 103 -21.24 -0.26 3.07
CA LEU A 103 -22.41 0.61 2.94
C LEU A 103 -23.70 -0.09 3.38
N LEU A 104 -23.89 -1.37 3.01
CA LEU A 104 -25.05 -2.15 3.44
C LEU A 104 -25.04 -2.43 4.96
N LEU A 105 -23.86 -2.72 5.53
CA LEU A 105 -23.72 -2.97 6.97
C LEU A 105 -23.60 -1.70 7.82
N SER A 106 -23.47 -0.52 7.22
CA SER A 106 -23.28 0.75 7.95
C SER A 106 -24.36 1.00 9.01
N GLY A 107 -25.62 0.66 8.71
CA GLY A 107 -26.73 0.76 9.65
C GLY A 107 -26.64 -0.23 10.83
N MET A 108 -26.14 -1.45 10.59
CA MET A 108 -25.89 -2.44 11.64
C MET A 108 -24.73 -2.00 12.54
N ILE A 109 -23.62 -1.56 11.94
CA ILE A 109 -22.44 -1.10 12.68
C ILE A 109 -22.77 0.12 13.54
N ALA A 110 -23.57 1.07 13.04
CA ALA A 110 -24.01 2.23 13.82
C ALA A 110 -24.87 1.83 15.04
N ARG A 111 -25.70 0.79 14.90
CA ARG A 111 -26.51 0.24 16.00
C ARG A 111 -25.64 -0.45 17.05
N GLU A 112 -24.73 -1.33 16.64
CA GLU A 112 -23.81 -2.02 17.56
C GLU A 112 -22.85 -1.05 18.27
N THR A 113 -22.38 -0.02 17.55
CA THR A 113 -21.53 1.02 18.15
C THR A 113 -22.28 1.79 19.25
N ARG A 114 -23.58 2.08 19.06
CA ARG A 114 -24.39 2.72 20.10
C ARG A 114 -24.57 1.84 21.33
N HIS A 115 -24.83 0.55 21.14
CA HIS A 115 -24.97 -0.40 22.25
C HIS A 115 -23.67 -0.51 23.06
N PHE A 116 -22.52 -0.65 22.39
CA PHE A 116 -21.22 -0.75 23.09
C PHE A 116 -20.76 0.54 23.78
N VAL A 117 -21.14 1.73 23.29
CA VAL A 117 -20.67 3.01 23.83
C VAL A 117 -21.62 3.60 24.89
N TYR A 118 -22.93 3.33 24.80
CA TYR A 118 -23.93 3.94 25.67
C TYR A 118 -24.64 2.98 26.61
N GLU A 119 -24.66 1.67 26.32
CA GLU A 119 -25.39 0.66 27.12
C GLU A 119 -24.46 -0.37 27.80
N GLY A 120 -23.15 -0.31 27.53
CA GLY A 120 -22.10 -1.12 28.17
C GLY A 120 -21.45 -0.47 29.38
#